data_AF-A0A3D1RV53-F1
#
_entry.id   AF-A0A3D1RV53-F1
#
_cell.length_a   1.000
_cell.length_b   1.000
_cell.length_c   1.000
_cell.angle_alpha   90.00
_cell.angle_beta   90.00
_cell.angle_gamma   90.00
#
_symmetry.space_group_name_H-M   'P 1'
#
loop_
_entity.id
_entity.type
_entity.pdbx_description
1 polymer ?
#
loop_
_entity_poly.entity_id
_entity_poly.type
_entity_poly.pdbx_seq_one_letter_code
_entity_poly.pdbx_strand_id
1 'polypeptide(L)'
;MDFLLSEEQQLIRENIRDFTRQYLDPVAAEIDENSRYPEEVIAKLAEMDWMGMPYPQEYGGAGLDYLTYVMVIEEISRSCAATGFTVSCHTSLASGPIFYYGTEEQKQKYLVPLCKGQHIGAFAVTEPGA
;
A
#
# COMPACT_ATOMS: atom_id res chain seq x y z
N MET A 1 -3.75 16.10 25.13
CA MET A 1 -3.65 15.45 23.81
C MET A 1 -2.73 14.27 24.00
N ASP A 2 -3.19 13.07 23.65
CA ASP A 2 -2.38 11.85 23.71
C ASP A 2 -1.87 11.55 22.30
N PHE A 3 -0.57 11.30 22.19
CA PHE A 3 0.14 11.05 20.93
C PHE A 3 0.72 9.64 20.87
N LEU A 4 0.44 8.81 21.88
CA LEU A 4 0.89 7.44 21.92
C LEU A 4 0.11 6.60 20.91
N LEU A 5 0.82 5.65 20.29
CA LEU A 5 0.20 4.63 19.46
C LEU A 5 -0.53 3.61 20.31
N SER A 6 -1.67 3.11 19.83
CA SER A 6 -2.32 1.96 20.45
C SER A 6 -1.43 0.71 20.40
N GLU A 7 -1.70 -0.27 21.26
CA GLU A 7 -0.97 -1.56 21.24
C GLU A 7 -1.10 -2.25 19.88
N GLU A 8 -2.27 -2.18 19.26
CA GLU A 8 -2.53 -2.71 17.91
C GLU A 8 -1.68 -2.00 16.85
N GLN A 9 -1.60 -0.67 16.88
CA GLN A 9 -0.75 0.12 15.99
C GLN A 9 0.73 -0.23 16.16
N GLN A 10 1.18 -0.45 17.40
CA GLN A 10 2.56 -0.84 17.67
C GLN A 10 2.87 -2.22 17.10
N LEU A 11 1.97 -3.19 17.29
CA LEU A 11 2.10 -4.54 16.75
C LEU A 11 2.14 -4.54 15.22
N ILE A 12 1.25 -3.80 14.57
CA ILE A 12 1.22 -3.66 13.11
C ILE A 12 2.54 -3.05 12.60
N ARG A 13 3.03 -2.00 13.28
CA ARG A 13 4.32 -1.37 12.94
C ARG A 13 5.49 -2.35 13.06
N GLU A 14 5.51 -3.17 14.10
CA GLU A 14 6.55 -4.20 14.27
C GLU A 14 6.47 -5.27 13.18
N ASN A 15 5.28 -5.75 12.86
CA ASN A 15 5.06 -6.74 11.81
C ASN A 15 5.56 -6.26 10.44
N ILE A 16 5.19 -5.04 10.03
CA ILE A 16 5.68 -4.49 8.75
C ILE A 16 7.18 -4.19 8.78
N ARG A 17 7.73 -3.80 9.93
CA ARG A 17 9.18 -3.60 10.07
C ARG A 17 9.95 -4.91 9.91
N ASP A 18 9.45 -6.00 10.46
CA ASP A 18 10.07 -7.32 10.27
C ASP A 18 9.90 -7.82 8.84
N PHE A 19 8.74 -7.56 8.21
CA PHE A 19 8.55 -7.79 6.78
C PHE A 19 9.59 -7.07 5.92
N THR A 20 9.79 -5.76 6.14
CA THR A 20 10.73 -4.95 5.34
C THR A 20 12.16 -5.44 5.52
N ARG A 21 12.59 -5.74 6.75
CA ARG A 21 13.91 -6.33 7.02
C ARG A 21 14.14 -7.66 6.30
N GLN A 22 13.10 -8.48 6.22
CA GLN A 22 13.23 -9.81 5.62
C GLN A 22 13.17 -9.77 4.09
N TYR A 23 12.31 -8.94 3.51
CA TYR A 23 11.94 -9.04 2.09
C TYR A 23 12.30 -7.81 1.25
N LEU A 24 12.51 -6.64 1.86
CA LEU A 24 12.75 -5.39 1.11
C LEU A 24 14.16 -4.84 1.33
N ASP A 25 14.67 -4.80 2.56
CA ASP A 25 16.04 -4.36 2.87
C ASP A 25 17.11 -5.07 2.02
N PRO A 26 17.04 -6.40 1.78
CA PRO A 26 18.06 -7.09 0.99
C PRO A 26 18.09 -6.71 -0.49
N VAL A 27 17.00 -6.17 -1.02
CA VAL A 27 16.83 -5.86 -2.46
C VAL A 27 16.72 -4.36 -2.75
N ALA A 28 16.57 -3.51 -1.72
CA ALA A 28 16.33 -2.08 -1.89
C ALA A 28 17.42 -1.35 -2.70
N ALA A 29 18.70 -1.66 -2.46
CA ALA A 29 19.80 -1.05 -3.19
C ALA A 29 19.86 -1.50 -4.67
N GLU A 30 19.53 -2.76 -4.95
CA GLU A 30 19.48 -3.30 -6.32
C GLU A 30 18.32 -2.67 -7.11
N ILE A 31 17.16 -2.50 -6.47
CA ILE A 31 15.99 -1.82 -7.05
C ILE A 31 16.36 -0.41 -7.52
N ASP A 32 17.09 0.34 -6.68
CA ASP A 32 17.53 1.70 -6.99
C ASP A 32 18.55 1.72 -8.13
N GLU A 33 19.63 0.93 -8.02
CA GLU A 33 20.72 0.88 -8.99
C GLU A 33 20.23 0.49 -10.39
N ASN A 34 19.24 -0.41 -10.47
CA ASN A 34 18.71 -0.91 -11.74
C ASN A 34 17.41 -0.23 -12.18
N SER A 35 16.89 0.74 -11.42
CA SER A 35 15.57 1.37 -11.69
C SER A 35 14.45 0.35 -11.91
N ARG A 36 14.48 -0.76 -11.15
CA ARG A 36 13.62 -1.93 -11.35
C ARG A 36 12.31 -1.79 -10.57
N TYR A 37 11.23 -2.34 -11.12
CA TYR A 37 9.99 -2.51 -10.38
C TYR A 37 10.10 -3.65 -9.34
N PRO A 38 9.74 -3.44 -8.06
CA PRO A 38 9.90 -4.43 -6.99
C PRO A 38 8.78 -5.48 -6.97
N GLU A 39 8.59 -6.20 -8.07
CA GLU A 39 7.49 -7.15 -8.28
C GLU A 39 7.37 -8.20 -7.15
N GLU A 40 8.50 -8.76 -6.71
CA GLU A 40 8.54 -9.78 -5.68
C GLU A 40 8.09 -9.27 -4.29
N VAL A 41 8.32 -7.99 -4.00
CA VAL A 41 7.89 -7.38 -2.74
C VAL A 41 6.41 -7.05 -2.80
N ILE A 42 5.95 -6.53 -3.94
CA ILE A 42 4.53 -6.23 -4.16
C ILE A 42 3.68 -7.49 -4.12
N ALA A 43 4.14 -8.59 -4.71
CA ALA A 43 3.46 -9.88 -4.63
C ALA A 43 3.31 -10.36 -3.18
N LYS A 44 4.35 -10.23 -2.35
CA LYS A 44 4.30 -10.58 -0.93
C LYS A 44 3.36 -9.68 -0.12
N LEU A 45 3.35 -8.37 -0.39
CA LEU A 45 2.41 -7.45 0.24
C LEU A 45 0.96 -7.81 -0.11
N ALA A 46 0.70 -8.24 -1.36
CA ALA A 46 -0.60 -8.73 -1.80
C ALA A 46 -1.00 -10.03 -1.10
N GLU A 47 -0.09 -11.00 -0.98
CA GLU A 47 -0.32 -12.27 -0.25
C GLU A 47 -0.66 -12.06 1.23
N MET A 48 -0.23 -10.95 1.80
CA MET A 48 -0.45 -10.58 3.20
C MET A 48 -1.57 -9.52 3.38
N ASP A 49 -2.37 -9.26 2.35
CA ASP A 49 -3.51 -8.33 2.35
C ASP A 49 -3.17 -6.84 2.64
N TRP A 50 -1.94 -6.40 2.38
CA TRP A 50 -1.50 -5.01 2.62
C TRP A 50 -1.83 -4.05 1.47
N MET A 51 -2.30 -4.52 0.32
CA MET A 51 -2.57 -3.65 -0.83
C MET A 51 -3.88 -2.86 -0.67
N GLY A 52 -4.85 -3.42 0.09
CA GLY A 52 -6.15 -2.83 0.40
C GLY A 52 -6.28 -2.28 1.82
N MET A 53 -5.18 -1.89 2.48
CA MET A 53 -5.14 -1.56 3.92
C MET A 53 -6.34 -0.75 4.47
N PRO A 54 -6.66 0.45 3.96
CA PRO A 54 -7.70 1.28 4.55
C PRO A 54 -9.12 0.88 4.13
N TYR A 55 -9.26 -0.08 3.21
CA TYR A 55 -10.56 -0.41 2.62
C TYR A 55 -11.29 -1.49 3.41
N PRO A 56 -12.63 -1.45 3.47
CA PRO A 56 -13.43 -2.45 4.15
C PRO A 56 -13.21 -3.89 3.65
N GLN A 57 -13.43 -4.85 4.54
CA GLN A 57 -13.31 -6.28 4.23
C GLN A 57 -14.26 -6.75 3.12
N GLU A 58 -15.43 -6.11 2.96
CA GLU A 58 -16.37 -6.44 1.86
C GLU A 58 -15.75 -6.23 0.47
N TYR A 59 -14.74 -5.37 0.36
CA TYR A 59 -13.98 -5.14 -0.87
C TYR A 59 -12.62 -5.88 -0.87
N GLY A 60 -12.35 -6.72 0.14
CA GLY A 60 -11.09 -7.44 0.30
C GLY A 60 -9.94 -6.58 0.85
N GLY A 61 -10.26 -5.47 1.54
CA GLY A 61 -9.27 -4.70 2.28
C GLY A 61 -9.16 -5.11 3.75
N ALA A 62 -8.16 -4.54 4.45
CA ALA A 62 -7.88 -4.89 5.85
C ALA A 62 -8.68 -4.05 6.87
N GLY A 63 -9.37 -2.99 6.44
CA GLY A 63 -10.16 -2.12 7.29
C GLY A 63 -9.35 -1.31 8.31
N LEU A 64 -8.06 -1.06 8.03
CA LEU A 64 -7.18 -0.30 8.92
C LEU A 64 -7.55 1.19 8.91
N ASP A 65 -7.35 1.86 10.04
CA ASP A 65 -7.46 3.31 10.07
C ASP A 65 -6.30 3.98 9.32
N TYR A 66 -6.49 5.25 8.95
CA TYR A 66 -5.52 5.99 8.15
C TYR A 66 -4.19 6.23 8.86
N LEU A 67 -4.16 6.36 10.19
CA LEU A 67 -2.90 6.53 10.92
C LEU A 67 -2.07 5.25 10.83
N THR A 68 -2.71 4.10 11.06
CA THR A 68 -2.10 2.79 10.88
C THR A 68 -1.60 2.60 9.45
N TYR A 69 -2.41 2.90 8.43
CA TYR A 69 -1.98 2.87 7.03
C TYR A 69 -0.72 3.72 6.76
N VAL A 70 -0.69 4.97 7.24
CA VAL A 70 0.46 5.86 7.03
C VAL A 70 1.71 5.34 7.73
N MET A 71 1.59 4.76 8.93
CA MET A 71 2.71 4.14 9.63
C MET A 71 3.30 2.97 8.85
N VAL A 72 2.47 2.18 8.16
CA VAL A 72 2.95 1.06 7.33
C VAL A 72 3.73 1.61 6.14
N ILE A 73 3.19 2.63 5.47
CA ILE A 73 3.89 3.30 4.38
C ILE A 73 5.22 3.90 4.85
N GLU A 74 5.28 4.45 6.07
CA GLU A 74 6.52 4.95 6.67
C GLU A 74 7.57 3.85 6.79
N GLU A 75 7.23 2.68 7.35
CA GLU A 75 8.17 1.57 7.53
C GLU A 75 8.61 0.98 6.18
N ILE A 76 7.72 0.84 5.19
CA ILE A 76 8.11 0.40 3.83
C ILE A 76 9.06 1.43 3.20
N SER A 77 8.74 2.72 3.30
CA SER A 77 9.54 3.80 2.71
C SER A 77 10.91 3.96 3.36
N ARG A 78 11.01 3.62 4.65
CA ARG A 78 12.28 3.60 5.40
C ARG A 78 13.28 2.60 4.82
N SER A 79 12.77 1.50 4.27
CA SER A 79 13.56 0.46 3.59
C SER A 79 13.80 0.82 2.12
N CYS A 80 12.73 1.11 1.36
CA CYS A 80 12.81 1.51 -0.04
C CYS A 80 11.72 2.54 -0.37
N ALA A 81 12.12 3.80 -0.58
CA ALA A 81 11.20 4.89 -0.88
C ALA A 81 10.38 4.66 -2.15
N ALA A 82 10.97 4.06 -3.20
CA ALA A 82 10.26 3.76 -4.45
C ALA A 82 9.14 2.73 -4.23
N THR A 83 9.38 1.71 -3.40
CA THR A 83 8.36 0.71 -3.04
C THR A 83 7.26 1.35 -2.20
N GLY A 84 7.61 2.14 -1.18
CA GLY A 84 6.64 2.85 -0.35
C GLY A 84 5.76 3.79 -1.17
N PHE A 85 6.34 4.53 -2.12
CA PHE A 85 5.59 5.37 -3.06
C PHE A 85 4.66 4.56 -3.96
N THR A 86 5.11 3.41 -4.47
CA THR A 86 4.29 2.51 -5.30
C THR A 86 3.04 2.05 -4.55
N VAL A 87 3.20 1.55 -3.33
CA VAL A 87 2.08 1.10 -2.49
C VAL A 87 1.16 2.27 -2.15
N SER A 88 1.74 3.41 -1.77
CA SER A 88 0.98 4.62 -1.43
C SER A 88 0.13 5.12 -2.60
N CYS A 89 0.68 5.22 -3.81
CA CYS A 89 -0.05 5.63 -5.01
C CYS A 89 -1.15 4.65 -5.40
N HIS A 90 -0.86 3.34 -5.37
CA HIS A 90 -1.85 2.30 -5.65
C HIS A 90 -3.04 2.38 -4.69
N THR A 91 -2.75 2.46 -3.39
CA THR A 91 -3.80 2.51 -2.36
C THR A 91 -4.50 3.87 -2.42
N SER A 92 -3.82 4.97 -2.12
CA SER A 92 -4.51 6.26 -1.94
C SER A 92 -5.02 6.90 -3.24
N LEU A 93 -4.20 6.95 -4.30
CA LEU A 93 -4.52 7.73 -5.50
C LEU A 93 -5.34 6.95 -6.52
N ALA A 94 -5.01 5.66 -6.73
CA ALA A 94 -5.73 4.85 -7.70
C ALA A 94 -7.00 4.24 -7.11
N SER A 95 -6.90 3.62 -5.93
CA SER A 95 -8.04 2.92 -5.32
C SER A 95 -9.00 3.88 -4.61
N GLY A 96 -8.50 4.98 -4.06
CA GLY A 96 -9.30 5.99 -3.34
C GLY A 96 -10.48 6.53 -4.13
N PRO A 97 -10.28 7.07 -5.34
CA PRO A 97 -11.39 7.59 -6.15
C PRO A 97 -12.45 6.54 -6.48
N ILE A 98 -12.05 5.29 -6.72
CA ILE A 98 -12.99 4.19 -6.99
C ILE A 98 -13.81 3.88 -5.73
N PHE A 99 -13.17 3.83 -4.57
CA PHE A 99 -13.87 3.60 -3.31
C PHE A 99 -14.86 4.71 -2.95
N TYR A 100 -14.46 5.97 -3.09
CA TYR A 100 -15.29 7.11 -2.67
C TYR A 100 -16.38 7.47 -3.69
N TYR A 101 -16.11 7.33 -4.98
CA TYR A 101 -16.99 7.85 -6.04
C TYR A 101 -17.49 6.79 -7.02
N GLY A 102 -16.94 5.57 -6.97
CA GLY A 102 -17.41 4.47 -7.80
C GLY A 102 -18.79 3.97 -7.39
N THR A 103 -19.58 3.52 -8.37
CA THR A 103 -20.79 2.72 -8.09
C THR A 103 -20.41 1.38 -7.46
N GLU A 104 -21.36 0.68 -6.86
CA GLU A 104 -21.09 -0.63 -6.27
C GLU A 104 -20.55 -1.62 -7.32
N GLU A 105 -21.09 -1.61 -8.54
CA GLU A 105 -20.59 -2.42 -9.65
C GLU A 105 -19.15 -2.07 -10.02
N GLN A 106 -18.77 -0.79 -9.96
CA GLN A 106 -17.40 -0.34 -10.23
C GLN A 106 -16.45 -0.77 -9.11
N LYS A 107 -16.88 -0.71 -7.84
CA LYS A 107 -16.07 -1.18 -6.71
C LYS A 107 -15.84 -2.69 -6.79
N GLN A 108 -16.88 -3.47 -7.02
CA GLN A 108 -16.75 -4.92 -7.19
C GLN A 108 -15.84 -5.29 -8.37
N LYS A 109 -15.96 -4.56 -9.49
CA LYS A 109 -15.16 -4.83 -10.69
C LYS A 109 -13.70 -4.39 -10.58
N TYR A 110 -13.43 -3.25 -9.95
CA TYR A 110 -12.11 -2.61 -10.00
C TYR A 110 -11.44 -2.48 -8.63
N LEU A 111 -12.17 -2.10 -7.59
CA LEU A 111 -11.58 -1.95 -6.25
C LEU A 111 -11.20 -3.31 -5.64
N VAL A 112 -12.04 -4.34 -5.81
CA VAL A 112 -11.76 -5.67 -5.24
C VAL A 112 -10.45 -6.28 -5.76
N PRO A 113 -10.18 -6.31 -7.08
CA PRO A 113 -8.87 -6.76 -7.58
C PRO A 113 -7.70 -5.91 -7.10
N LEU A 114 -7.89 -4.60 -6.93
CA LEU A 114 -6.85 -3.70 -6.41
C LEU A 114 -6.54 -3.99 -4.95
N CYS A 115 -7.55 -4.11 -4.09
CA CYS A 115 -7.36 -4.42 -2.66
C CYS A 115 -6.63 -5.75 -2.44
N LYS A 116 -6.92 -6.74 -3.29
CA LYS A 116 -6.26 -8.06 -3.29
C LYS A 116 -4.87 -8.07 -3.94
N GLY A 117 -4.39 -6.92 -4.43
CA GLY A 117 -3.11 -6.81 -5.14
C GLY A 117 -3.02 -7.60 -6.45
N GLN A 118 -4.15 -8.03 -7.02
CA GLN A 118 -4.19 -8.74 -8.31
C GLN A 118 -3.91 -7.79 -9.48
N HIS A 119 -4.20 -6.51 -9.27
CA HIS A 119 -3.89 -5.43 -10.17
C HIS A 119 -3.17 -4.32 -9.43
N ILE A 120 -2.32 -3.59 -10.16
CA ILE A 120 -1.69 -2.37 -9.68
C ILE A 120 -2.40 -1.18 -10.32
N GLY A 121 -2.62 -0.17 -9.48
CA GLY A 121 -3.40 1.00 -9.83
C GLY A 121 -2.47 2.19 -10.03
N ALA A 122 -2.80 3.04 -11.00
CA ALA A 122 -2.11 4.29 -11.24
C ALA A 122 -3.13 5.43 -11.33
N PHE A 123 -2.67 6.66 -11.08
CA PHE A 123 -3.48 7.85 -11.13
C PHE A 123 -2.87 8.85 -12.11
N ALA A 124 -3.51 9.03 -13.26
CA ALA A 124 -3.01 9.88 -14.34
C ALA A 124 -3.75 11.22 -14.32
N VAL A 125 -3.12 12.24 -13.75
CA VAL A 125 -3.64 13.62 -13.70
C VAL A 125 -2.69 14.62 -14.32
N THR A 126 -1.38 14.48 -14.07
CA THR A 126 -0.39 15.43 -14.56
C THR A 126 -0.23 15.33 -16.08
N GLU A 127 -0.28 16.49 -16.74
CA GLU A 127 -0.04 16.65 -18.18
C GLU A 127 1.20 17.54 -18.40
N PRO A 128 1.93 17.43 -19.54
CA PRO A 128 3.16 18.17 -19.77
C PRO A 128 3.08 19.71 -19.75
N GLY A 129 1.87 20.29 -19.77
CA GLY A 129 1.65 21.74 -19.85
C GLY A 129 0.73 22.33 -18.79
N ALA A 130 0.41 21.56 -17.74
CA ALA A 130 -0.43 21.99 -16.63
C ALA A 130 0.39 22.55 -15.45
#